data_AF-A0A957PU76-F1
#
_entry.id   AF-A0A957PU76-F1
#
_cell.length_a   1.000
_cell.length_b   1.000
_cell.length_c   1.000
_cell.angle_alpha   90.00
_cell.angle_beta   90.00
_cell.angle_gamma   90.00
#
_symmetry.space_group_name_H-M   'P 1'
#
loop_
_entity.id
_entity.type
_entity.pdbx_description
1 polymer ?
#
loop_
_entity_poly.entity_id
_entity_poly.type
_entity_poly.pdbx_seq_one_letter_code
_entity_poly.pdbx_strand_id
1 'polypeptide(L)'
;MAKAKSKPMNQGLGAAKAAKKDEFYTQYVDIQKEVEAYLEFDEDTFRSKVVYCNCDDPFESNFFKYFAANFNRLGLKKLITTSYDGSPIAGEQLTFDEYIEGNSKRQKPKAISVQIEEVTDLNDDGATGIEDVKLFLEQTPHTRTPLAGGGDFRSAECVELLKQADIVVTNPPFSLFREYVALLVENEKKFLIIGNTNSITYKEVFPLIMGNRLWLGCTNFNVGMFFEVPDNWERFHHIDEETGRKIARVSTSCWYTNLDHGRRHAPLSLMTMADNLRFSKNLKGKAAYDRYDNYDAIEVGTYKEIPSDYEGMMGVPVTFLDKYNPDQFDILGYEKSYHLQTKKYDMQVQVDRTGKRSNVSKLNDGAAIKVDGPPSDRTYYIVDGEHYIQQYKRIFIRHRRRAQPAKGRKA
;
A
#
# COMPACT_ATOMS: atom_id res chain seq x y z
N MET A 1 38.33 -18.66 28.90
CA MET A 1 37.28 -18.56 27.86
C MET A 1 36.33 -17.44 28.22
N ALA A 2 36.49 -16.27 27.60
CA ALA A 2 35.81 -15.03 27.98
C ALA A 2 34.45 -14.89 27.26
N LYS A 3 33.40 -14.59 28.04
CA LYS A 3 32.03 -14.33 27.58
C LYS A 3 31.92 -12.95 26.93
N ALA A 4 31.44 -12.88 25.69
CA ALA A 4 31.09 -11.63 25.04
C ALA A 4 29.78 -11.06 25.61
N LYS A 5 29.83 -9.82 26.14
CA LYS A 5 28.68 -9.03 26.61
C LYS A 5 28.10 -8.23 25.44
N SER A 6 26.81 -8.41 25.13
CA SER A 6 26.09 -7.53 24.20
C SER A 6 25.74 -6.20 24.88
N LYS A 7 26.19 -5.07 24.32
CA LYS A 7 25.80 -3.71 24.75
C LYS A 7 24.65 -3.17 23.88
N PRO A 8 23.85 -2.23 24.41
CA PRO A 8 22.54 -1.86 23.89
C PRO A 8 22.61 -0.88 22.71
N MET A 9 21.57 -0.96 21.88
CA MET A 9 21.31 -0.16 20.69
C MET A 9 20.83 1.24 21.10
N ASN A 10 21.68 2.25 21.00
CA ASN A 10 21.25 3.66 21.07
C ASN A 10 21.10 4.23 19.66
N GLN A 11 19.89 4.77 19.46
CA GLN A 11 19.41 5.49 18.29
C GLN A 11 20.27 6.74 18.04
N GLY A 12 20.38 7.12 16.77
CA GLY A 12 20.96 8.41 16.36
C GLY A 12 22.15 8.29 15.43
N LEU A 13 21.99 7.59 14.29
CA LEU A 13 22.84 7.67 13.08
C LEU A 13 22.15 6.97 11.87
N GLY A 14 20.82 6.76 11.95
CA GLY A 14 20.07 5.89 11.02
C GLY A 14 19.47 6.58 9.79
N ALA A 15 19.45 7.92 9.74
CA ALA A 15 18.79 8.63 8.65
C ALA A 15 19.52 8.47 7.30
N ALA A 16 20.85 8.50 7.29
CA ALA A 16 21.63 8.35 6.05
C ALA A 16 21.77 6.89 5.57
N LYS A 17 21.57 5.90 6.45
CA LYS A 17 21.58 4.47 6.09
C LYS A 17 20.22 3.94 5.63
N ALA A 18 19.13 4.65 5.92
CA ALA A 18 17.78 4.29 5.49
C ALA A 18 17.54 4.58 4.00
N ALA A 19 18.08 5.69 3.48
CA ALA A 19 17.90 6.07 2.07
C ALA A 19 18.44 5.04 1.06
N LYS A 20 19.50 4.28 1.42
CA LYS A 20 20.08 3.23 0.57
C LYS A 20 19.24 1.93 0.46
N LYS A 21 18.12 1.82 1.18
CA LYS A 21 17.31 0.58 1.26
C LYS A 21 15.91 0.70 0.68
N ASP A 22 15.56 1.85 0.12
CA ASP A 22 14.24 2.09 -0.46
C ASP A 22 14.22 1.87 -1.99
N GLU A 23 15.31 1.34 -2.57
CA GLU A 23 15.42 1.00 -3.99
C GLU A 23 14.75 -0.35 -4.29
N PHE A 24 13.49 -0.29 -4.72
CA PHE A 24 12.67 -1.44 -5.06
C PHE A 24 12.11 -1.30 -6.46
N TYR A 25 12.67 -2.01 -7.43
CA TYR A 25 12.16 -1.97 -8.80
C TYR A 25 11.01 -2.96 -8.95
N THR A 26 9.85 -2.43 -9.31
CA THR A 26 8.61 -3.21 -9.47
C THR A 26 8.68 -3.99 -10.78
N GLN A 27 8.27 -5.25 -10.76
CA GLN A 27 8.27 -6.08 -11.97
C GLN A 27 7.17 -5.64 -12.95
N TYR A 28 7.47 -5.71 -14.25
CA TYR A 28 6.52 -5.39 -15.31
C TYR A 28 5.22 -6.21 -15.19
N VAL A 29 5.34 -7.51 -14.89
CA VAL A 29 4.20 -8.42 -14.76
C VAL A 29 3.26 -8.06 -13.60
N ASP A 30 3.80 -7.51 -12.50
CA ASP A 30 2.97 -7.07 -11.37
C ASP A 30 2.19 -5.80 -11.73
N ILE A 31 2.79 -4.88 -12.48
CA ILE A 31 2.13 -3.67 -12.98
C ILE A 31 1.04 -4.05 -13.97
N GLN A 32 1.34 -4.92 -14.94
CA GLN A 32 0.37 -5.38 -15.92
C GLN A 32 -0.84 -6.03 -15.26
N LYS A 33 -0.63 -7.02 -14.37
CA LYS A 33 -1.72 -7.71 -13.67
C LYS A 33 -2.59 -6.75 -12.86
N GLU A 34 -1.98 -5.77 -12.21
CA GLU A 34 -2.70 -4.79 -11.43
C GLU A 34 -3.51 -3.84 -12.34
N VAL A 35 -2.91 -3.27 -13.39
CA VAL A 35 -3.58 -2.34 -14.32
C VAL A 35 -4.73 -3.00 -15.08
N GLU A 36 -4.55 -4.23 -15.59
CA GLU A 36 -5.61 -4.94 -16.33
C GLU A 36 -6.86 -5.16 -15.46
N ALA A 37 -6.73 -5.33 -14.14
CA ALA A 37 -7.88 -5.50 -13.26
C ALA A 37 -8.78 -4.25 -13.17
N TYR A 38 -8.24 -3.06 -13.43
CA TYR A 38 -9.03 -1.82 -13.55
C TYR A 38 -9.67 -1.72 -14.93
N LEU A 39 -8.95 -2.09 -16.00
CA LEU A 39 -9.48 -2.12 -17.37
C LEU A 39 -10.61 -3.15 -17.55
N GLU A 40 -10.53 -4.29 -16.87
CA GLU A 40 -11.60 -5.30 -16.83
C GLU A 40 -12.89 -4.76 -16.19
N PHE A 41 -12.76 -3.80 -15.26
CA PHE A 41 -13.90 -3.18 -14.59
C PHE A 41 -14.45 -1.99 -15.38
N ASP A 42 -13.57 -1.15 -15.91
CA ASP A 42 -13.88 0.01 -16.74
C ASP A 42 -12.79 0.16 -17.81
N GLU A 43 -13.14 -0.17 -19.06
CA GLU A 43 -12.24 -0.11 -20.21
C GLU A 43 -11.72 1.32 -20.50
N ASP A 44 -12.43 2.33 -19.98
CA ASP A 44 -12.10 3.74 -20.16
C ASP A 44 -11.31 4.33 -18.98
N THR A 45 -10.90 3.50 -18.00
CA THR A 45 -10.15 3.94 -16.81
C THR A 45 -9.00 4.89 -17.16
N PHE A 46 -8.24 4.57 -18.22
CA PHE A 46 -7.09 5.35 -18.69
C PHE A 46 -7.35 6.13 -19.99
N ARG A 47 -8.52 5.96 -20.63
CA ARG A 47 -8.79 6.56 -21.94
C ARG A 47 -8.84 8.08 -21.84
N SER A 48 -8.12 8.73 -22.76
CA SER A 48 -7.95 10.18 -22.86
C SER A 48 -7.41 10.83 -21.58
N LYS A 49 -6.73 10.06 -20.72
CA LYS A 49 -6.11 10.55 -19.49
C LYS A 49 -4.65 10.93 -19.70
N VAL A 50 -4.20 11.88 -18.89
CA VAL A 50 -2.79 12.17 -18.68
C VAL A 50 -2.29 11.32 -17.52
N VAL A 51 -1.34 10.42 -17.78
CA VAL A 51 -0.73 9.55 -16.77
C VAL A 51 0.64 10.10 -16.38
N TYR A 52 0.93 10.14 -15.08
CA TYR A 52 2.23 10.54 -14.55
C TYR A 52 2.89 9.42 -13.76
N CYS A 53 4.06 9.01 -14.23
CA CYS A 53 4.91 7.99 -13.61
C CYS A 53 6.20 8.62 -13.09
N ASN A 54 6.16 9.38 -11.99
CA ASN A 54 7.40 9.87 -11.38
C ASN A 54 8.25 8.70 -10.88
N CYS A 55 9.56 8.73 -11.14
CA CYS A 55 10.46 7.63 -10.79
C CYS A 55 11.90 8.14 -10.57
N ASP A 56 12.79 7.23 -10.19
CA ASP A 56 14.21 7.55 -10.05
C ASP A 56 14.90 7.67 -11.42
N ASP A 57 14.55 6.79 -12.36
CA ASP A 57 15.04 6.78 -13.73
C ASP A 57 13.93 6.32 -14.71
N PRO A 58 13.47 7.20 -15.62
CA PRO A 58 12.50 6.87 -16.67
C PRO A 58 12.88 5.66 -17.53
N PHE A 59 14.18 5.47 -17.80
CA PHE A 59 14.66 4.41 -18.69
C PHE A 59 14.65 3.03 -18.01
N GLU A 60 14.71 3.00 -16.68
CA GLU A 60 14.66 1.75 -15.92
C GLU A 60 13.24 1.42 -15.43
N SER A 61 12.39 2.44 -15.24
CA SER A 61 11.05 2.30 -14.67
C SER A 61 10.12 1.43 -15.49
N ASN A 62 9.76 0.25 -14.96
CA ASN A 62 8.75 -0.63 -15.55
C ASN A 62 7.36 0.01 -15.60
N PHE A 63 7.06 1.00 -14.74
CA PHE A 63 5.83 1.78 -14.85
C PHE A 63 5.80 2.58 -16.14
N PHE A 64 6.86 3.34 -16.39
CA PHE A 64 6.97 4.12 -17.61
C PHE A 64 6.98 3.22 -18.85
N LYS A 65 7.77 2.14 -18.85
CA LYS A 65 7.81 1.15 -19.94
C LYS A 65 6.43 0.59 -20.26
N TYR A 66 5.66 0.18 -19.25
CA TYR A 66 4.31 -0.36 -19.44
C TYR A 66 3.38 0.69 -20.09
N PHE A 67 3.27 1.89 -19.53
CA PHE A 67 2.35 2.90 -20.06
C PHE A 67 2.78 3.43 -21.43
N ALA A 68 4.08 3.51 -21.71
CA ALA A 68 4.58 3.94 -23.00
C ALA A 68 4.32 2.87 -24.07
N ALA A 69 4.66 1.60 -23.80
CA ALA A 69 4.42 0.51 -24.74
C ALA A 69 2.92 0.24 -24.99
N ASN A 70 2.06 0.66 -24.07
CA ASN A 70 0.61 0.51 -24.19
C ASN A 70 -0.10 1.85 -24.47
N PHE A 71 0.62 2.92 -24.83
CA PHE A 71 0.08 4.28 -24.97
C PHE A 71 -1.17 4.32 -25.86
N ASN A 72 -1.06 3.76 -27.06
CA ASN A 72 -2.14 3.71 -28.05
C ASN A 72 -3.27 2.76 -27.63
N ARG A 73 -2.93 1.59 -27.07
CA ARG A 73 -3.92 0.60 -26.59
C ARG A 73 -4.79 1.16 -25.47
N LEU A 74 -4.18 1.88 -24.53
CA LEU A 74 -4.85 2.54 -23.41
C LEU A 74 -5.57 3.83 -23.85
N GLY A 75 -5.31 4.33 -25.06
CA GLY A 75 -5.86 5.58 -25.57
C GLY A 75 -5.44 6.78 -24.73
N LEU A 76 -4.21 6.80 -24.22
CA LEU A 76 -3.71 7.89 -23.38
C LEU A 76 -3.70 9.21 -24.16
N LYS A 77 -3.98 10.30 -23.46
CA LYS A 77 -3.78 11.66 -24.02
C LYS A 77 -2.32 12.06 -23.95
N LYS A 78 -1.65 11.71 -22.85
CA LYS A 78 -0.27 12.10 -22.56
C LYS A 78 0.31 11.21 -21.46
N LEU A 79 1.60 10.92 -21.56
CA LEU A 79 2.37 10.24 -20.54
C LEU A 79 3.50 11.14 -20.09
N ILE A 80 3.61 11.36 -18.79
CA ILE A 80 4.64 12.17 -18.15
C ILE A 80 5.48 11.24 -17.28
N THR A 81 6.79 11.46 -17.27
CA THR A 81 7.71 10.82 -16.31
C THR A 81 8.79 11.80 -15.91
N THR A 82 9.34 11.62 -14.71
CA THR A 82 10.48 12.38 -14.19
C THR A 82 11.53 11.42 -13.64
N SER A 83 12.79 11.85 -13.65
CA SER A 83 13.90 11.22 -12.92
C SER A 83 14.24 12.00 -11.65
N TYR A 84 15.02 11.39 -10.75
CA TYR A 84 15.49 12.00 -9.51
C TYR A 84 17.02 11.89 -9.41
N ASP A 85 17.72 13.04 -9.35
CA ASP A 85 19.20 13.07 -9.33
C ASP A 85 19.80 12.71 -7.95
N GLY A 86 18.96 12.63 -6.91
CA GLY A 86 19.33 12.05 -5.64
C GLY A 86 19.45 10.52 -5.68
N SER A 87 18.94 9.84 -6.73
CA SER A 87 19.02 8.39 -6.87
C SER A 87 20.47 7.88 -6.95
N PRO A 88 20.84 6.76 -6.30
CA PRO A 88 22.19 6.21 -6.38
C PRO A 88 22.55 5.54 -7.72
N ILE A 89 21.55 5.25 -8.57
CA ILE A 89 21.68 4.40 -9.78
C ILE A 89 21.40 5.14 -11.09
N ALA A 90 20.96 6.40 -11.05
CA ALA A 90 20.66 7.17 -12.26
C ALA A 90 21.84 7.11 -13.28
N GLY A 91 21.59 6.50 -14.45
CA GLY A 91 22.58 6.30 -15.51
C GLY A 91 23.36 4.96 -15.52
N GLU A 92 22.84 3.85 -14.97
CA GLU A 92 23.50 2.53 -15.03
C GLU A 92 23.18 1.68 -16.26
N GLN A 93 22.00 1.83 -16.90
CA GLN A 93 21.61 0.96 -18.05
C GLN A 93 21.66 1.60 -19.45
N LEU A 94 21.58 2.93 -19.59
CA LEU A 94 21.63 3.62 -20.90
C LEU A 94 22.40 4.93 -20.76
N THR A 95 23.67 4.94 -21.22
CA THR A 95 24.49 6.15 -21.33
C THR A 95 24.53 6.59 -22.79
N PHE A 96 23.93 7.73 -23.14
CA PHE A 96 24.05 8.32 -24.48
C PHE A 96 25.29 9.23 -24.58
N ASP A 97 25.78 9.49 -25.78
CA ASP A 97 27.01 10.29 -25.99
C ASP A 97 26.89 11.76 -25.57
N GLU A 98 25.68 12.33 -25.54
CA GLU A 98 25.39 13.66 -24.97
C GLU A 98 25.67 13.73 -23.44
N TYR A 99 25.97 12.61 -22.78
CA TYR A 99 26.26 12.49 -21.35
C TYR A 99 27.76 12.59 -21.01
N ILE A 100 28.65 12.65 -22.00
CA ILE A 100 30.11 12.59 -21.77
C ILE A 100 30.80 13.96 -21.95
N GLU A 101 30.12 14.98 -22.50
CA GLU A 101 30.74 16.29 -22.67
C GLU A 101 30.91 17.04 -21.33
N GLY A 102 32.05 16.77 -20.69
CA GLY A 102 32.65 17.58 -19.65
C GLY A 102 32.37 17.14 -18.22
N ASN A 103 32.97 16.03 -17.76
CA ASN A 103 33.81 16.06 -16.53
C ASN A 103 34.36 14.68 -16.14
N SER A 104 35.68 14.64 -15.95
CA SER A 104 36.44 13.62 -15.23
C SER A 104 36.08 13.63 -13.72
N LYS A 105 34.95 13.02 -13.37
CA LYS A 105 34.50 12.51 -12.04
C LYS A 105 32.99 12.28 -12.18
N ARG A 106 32.52 11.04 -12.06
CA ARG A 106 31.11 10.59 -12.26
C ARG A 106 30.12 11.62 -11.65
N GLN A 107 29.62 12.55 -12.47
CA GLN A 107 28.55 13.47 -12.10
C GLN A 107 27.25 12.71 -12.32
N LYS A 108 26.41 12.63 -11.28
CA LYS A 108 25.06 12.07 -11.44
C LYS A 108 24.32 12.89 -12.52
N PRO A 109 23.57 12.24 -13.43
CA PRO A 109 22.81 12.97 -14.42
C PRO A 109 21.83 13.90 -13.73
N LYS A 110 21.70 15.14 -14.23
CA LYS A 110 20.68 16.06 -13.74
C LYS A 110 19.30 15.46 -13.95
N ALA A 111 18.38 15.71 -13.02
CA ALA A 111 17.02 15.24 -13.14
C ALA A 111 16.36 15.81 -14.41
N ILE A 112 15.51 15.01 -15.05
CA ILE A 112 14.80 15.35 -16.28
C ILE A 112 13.33 14.98 -16.17
N SER A 113 12.49 15.64 -16.96
CA SER A 113 11.15 15.18 -17.30
C SER A 113 11.08 14.77 -18.76
N VAL A 114 10.34 13.70 -19.04
CA VAL A 114 10.01 13.27 -20.40
C VAL A 114 8.48 13.26 -20.54
N GLN A 115 7.99 13.75 -21.67
CA GLN A 115 6.57 13.83 -21.97
C GLN A 115 6.31 13.22 -23.36
N ILE A 116 5.37 12.28 -23.44
CA ILE A 116 4.95 11.60 -24.66
C ILE A 116 3.48 11.98 -24.90
N GLU A 117 3.20 12.55 -26.07
CA GLU A 117 1.83 12.88 -26.50
C GLU A 117 1.38 12.02 -27.68
N GLU A 118 2.32 11.37 -28.36
CA GLU A 118 2.08 10.43 -29.45
C GLU A 118 3.15 9.33 -29.46
N VAL A 119 2.77 8.12 -29.85
CA VAL A 119 3.69 7.01 -30.14
C VAL A 119 3.36 6.51 -31.54
N THR A 120 4.29 6.70 -32.46
CA THR A 120 4.23 6.17 -33.82
C THR A 120 5.03 4.88 -33.92
N ASP A 121 4.64 3.99 -34.83
CA ASP A 121 5.46 2.85 -35.24
C ASP A 121 6.71 3.40 -35.95
N LEU A 122 7.86 3.32 -35.28
CA LEU A 122 9.14 3.88 -35.75
C LEU A 122 10.02 2.80 -36.37
N ASN A 123 9.79 1.53 -36.04
CA ASN A 123 10.53 0.40 -36.57
C ASN A 123 9.87 -0.24 -37.82
N ASP A 124 8.68 0.22 -38.18
CA ASP A 124 7.85 -0.22 -39.32
C ASP A 124 7.51 -1.73 -39.24
N ASP A 125 7.33 -2.25 -38.01
CA ASP A 125 6.98 -3.65 -37.75
C ASP A 125 5.47 -3.91 -37.75
N GLY A 126 4.65 -2.85 -37.84
CA GLY A 126 3.20 -2.89 -37.85
C GLY A 126 2.56 -2.81 -36.46
N ALA A 127 3.35 -2.63 -35.39
CA ALA A 127 2.88 -2.44 -34.02
C ALA A 127 3.59 -1.25 -33.35
N THR A 128 2.94 -0.65 -32.36
CA THR A 128 3.61 0.32 -31.47
C THR A 128 3.97 -0.39 -30.17
N GLY A 129 5.26 -0.66 -29.98
CA GLY A 129 5.79 -1.44 -28.87
C GLY A 129 6.86 -0.72 -28.04
N ILE A 130 7.51 -1.49 -27.16
CA ILE A 130 8.57 -0.96 -26.28
C ILE A 130 9.83 -0.55 -27.06
N GLU A 131 10.10 -1.19 -28.19
CA GLU A 131 11.21 -0.84 -29.07
C GLU A 131 10.97 0.51 -29.75
N ASP A 132 9.75 0.83 -30.14
CA ASP A 132 9.40 2.16 -30.67
C ASP A 132 9.55 3.24 -29.60
N VAL A 133 9.14 2.96 -28.36
CA VAL A 133 9.35 3.89 -27.24
C VAL A 133 10.83 4.12 -27.00
N LYS A 134 11.64 3.05 -27.03
CA LYS A 134 13.08 3.16 -26.90
C LYS A 134 13.65 4.01 -28.04
N LEU A 135 13.34 3.68 -29.27
CA LEU A 135 13.78 4.41 -30.46
C LEU A 135 13.34 5.88 -30.42
N PHE A 136 12.10 6.16 -29.99
CA PHE A 136 11.58 7.51 -29.78
C PHE A 136 12.42 8.28 -28.77
N LEU A 137 12.75 7.66 -27.63
CA LEU A 137 13.58 8.30 -26.62
C LEU A 137 15.01 8.55 -27.09
N GLU A 138 15.58 7.64 -27.89
CA GLU A 138 16.92 7.76 -28.47
C GLU A 138 16.98 8.85 -29.55
N GLN A 139 15.96 8.92 -30.40
CA GLN A 139 15.89 9.85 -31.54
C GLN A 139 15.36 11.24 -31.17
N THR A 140 14.73 11.39 -29.98
CA THR A 140 14.12 12.65 -29.58
C THR A 140 14.70 13.24 -28.28
N PRO A 141 16.02 13.57 -28.22
CA PRO A 141 16.63 14.20 -27.04
C PRO A 141 15.92 15.46 -26.57
N HIS A 142 15.32 16.23 -27.49
CA HIS A 142 14.63 17.49 -27.21
C HIS A 142 13.33 17.35 -26.40
N THR A 143 12.79 16.14 -26.22
CA THR A 143 11.63 15.91 -25.34
C THR A 143 12.01 15.89 -23.86
N ARG A 144 13.31 15.94 -23.54
CA ARG A 144 13.86 15.92 -22.19
C ARG A 144 14.01 17.34 -21.66
N THR A 145 13.24 17.69 -20.64
CA THR A 145 13.37 18.98 -19.96
C THR A 145 14.15 18.81 -18.65
N PRO A 146 15.28 19.49 -18.44
CA PRO A 146 15.99 19.46 -17.17
C PRO A 146 15.12 19.99 -16.03
N LEU A 147 15.21 19.36 -14.85
CA LEU A 147 14.52 19.76 -13.63
C LEU A 147 15.53 20.40 -12.67
N ALA A 148 15.38 21.69 -12.41
CA ALA A 148 16.27 22.42 -11.50
C ALA A 148 16.11 21.98 -10.04
N GLY A 149 14.92 21.51 -9.66
CA GLY A 149 14.59 20.97 -8.34
C GLY A 149 15.06 19.54 -8.08
N GLY A 150 15.90 18.97 -8.95
CA GLY A 150 16.50 17.64 -8.78
C GLY A 150 15.51 16.47 -8.90
N GLY A 151 14.26 16.72 -9.29
CA GLY A 151 13.24 15.68 -9.46
C GLY A 151 12.54 15.24 -8.18
N ASP A 152 12.74 15.94 -7.06
CA ASP A 152 11.97 15.71 -5.84
C ASP A 152 10.49 15.98 -6.15
N PHE A 153 9.60 15.04 -5.80
CA PHE A 153 8.16 15.14 -6.09
C PHE A 153 7.51 16.38 -5.47
N ARG A 154 8.16 17.02 -4.49
CA ARG A 154 7.73 18.24 -3.80
C ARG A 154 8.23 19.51 -4.47
N SER A 155 9.17 19.41 -5.41
CA SER A 155 9.68 20.56 -6.15
C SER A 155 8.57 21.21 -6.96
N ALA A 156 8.66 22.53 -7.16
CA ALA A 156 7.64 23.29 -7.88
C ALA A 156 7.42 22.73 -9.30
N GLU A 157 8.49 22.35 -10.01
CA GLU A 157 8.43 21.78 -11.35
C GLU A 157 7.68 20.43 -11.35
N CYS A 158 8.00 19.53 -10.42
CA CYS A 158 7.30 18.24 -10.31
C CYS A 158 5.83 18.40 -9.90
N VAL A 159 5.51 19.40 -9.08
CA VAL A 159 4.12 19.72 -8.71
C VAL A 159 3.34 20.31 -9.90
N GLU A 160 3.96 21.12 -10.75
CA GLU A 160 3.32 21.60 -11.99
C GLU A 160 3.10 20.46 -13.00
N LEU A 161 4.02 19.49 -13.08
CA LEU A 161 3.80 18.26 -13.86
C LEU A 161 2.68 17.40 -13.26
N LEU A 162 2.64 17.26 -11.94
CA LEU A 162 1.56 16.57 -11.23
C LEU A 162 0.20 17.20 -11.53
N LYS A 163 0.10 18.53 -11.52
CA LYS A 163 -1.16 19.25 -11.80
C LYS A 163 -1.71 18.95 -13.18
N GLN A 164 -0.85 18.69 -14.18
CA GLN A 164 -1.26 18.31 -15.53
C GLN A 164 -1.81 16.88 -15.61
N ALA A 165 -1.43 16.01 -14.68
CA ALA A 165 -1.82 14.60 -14.68
C ALA A 165 -3.26 14.40 -14.17
N ASP A 166 -3.96 13.42 -14.74
CA ASP A 166 -5.22 12.91 -14.20
C ASP A 166 -4.97 11.76 -13.21
N ILE A 167 -4.05 10.87 -13.58
CA ILE A 167 -3.73 9.64 -12.84
C ILE A 167 -2.22 9.57 -12.58
N VAL A 168 -1.84 9.25 -11.34
CA VAL A 168 -0.45 8.99 -10.96
C VAL A 168 -0.22 7.50 -10.72
N VAL A 169 0.78 6.90 -11.36
CA VAL A 169 1.07 5.47 -11.22
C VAL A 169 2.56 5.25 -10.94
N THR A 170 2.91 4.82 -9.72
CA THR A 170 4.32 4.69 -9.33
C THR A 170 4.55 3.84 -8.05
N ASN A 171 5.82 3.57 -7.75
CA ASN A 171 6.29 3.06 -6.45
C ASN A 171 7.02 4.20 -5.68
N PRO A 172 6.31 4.99 -4.85
CA PRO A 172 6.94 6.09 -4.11
C PRO A 172 7.85 5.57 -2.98
N PRO A 173 8.80 6.38 -2.49
CA PRO A 173 9.60 6.03 -1.32
C PRO A 173 8.71 5.74 -0.10
N PHE A 174 8.84 4.56 0.50
CA PHE A 174 7.98 4.16 1.62
C PHE A 174 8.13 5.07 2.84
N SER A 175 9.31 5.63 3.04
CA SER A 175 9.61 6.62 4.08
C SER A 175 8.84 7.94 3.91
N LEU A 176 8.47 8.30 2.68
CA LEU A 176 7.75 9.54 2.34
C LEU A 176 6.29 9.29 1.95
N PHE A 177 5.79 8.06 2.08
CA PHE A 177 4.46 7.66 1.63
C PHE A 177 3.31 8.54 2.16
N ARG A 178 3.37 8.97 3.43
CA ARG A 178 2.34 9.84 4.03
C ARG A 178 2.28 11.22 3.36
N GLU A 179 3.44 11.82 3.13
CA GLU A 179 3.58 13.13 2.49
C GLU A 179 3.19 13.04 1.01
N TYR A 180 3.58 11.95 0.35
CA TYR A 180 3.21 11.69 -1.04
C TYR A 180 1.70 11.53 -1.23
N VAL A 181 1.04 10.69 -0.42
CA VAL A 181 -0.43 10.54 -0.46
C VAL A 181 -1.14 11.87 -0.17
N ALA A 182 -0.65 12.65 0.80
CA ALA A 182 -1.20 13.98 1.10
C ALA A 182 -1.15 14.88 -0.13
N LEU A 183 0.00 14.96 -0.82
CA LEU A 183 0.16 15.76 -2.04
C LEU A 183 -0.81 15.32 -3.15
N LEU A 184 -0.97 14.01 -3.38
CA LEU A 184 -1.89 13.50 -4.39
C LEU A 184 -3.35 13.85 -4.07
N VAL A 185 -3.74 13.73 -2.80
CA VAL A 185 -5.11 14.04 -2.34
C VAL A 185 -5.39 15.54 -2.40
N GLU A 186 -4.43 16.38 -2.01
CA GLU A 186 -4.54 17.85 -2.09
C GLU A 186 -4.68 18.35 -3.53
N ASN A 187 -4.05 17.66 -4.49
CA ASN A 187 -4.17 17.95 -5.92
C ASN A 187 -5.28 17.16 -6.61
N GLU A 188 -6.17 16.50 -5.84
CA GLU A 188 -7.34 15.76 -6.32
C GLU A 188 -7.03 14.68 -7.38
N LYS A 189 -5.85 14.05 -7.28
CA LYS A 189 -5.40 13.09 -8.28
C LYS A 189 -6.01 11.72 -8.07
N LYS A 190 -6.29 11.07 -9.19
CA LYS A 190 -6.43 9.62 -9.20
C LYS A 190 -5.04 9.00 -9.11
N PHE A 191 -4.92 7.86 -8.46
CA PHE A 191 -3.62 7.21 -8.32
C PHE A 191 -3.70 5.72 -8.12
N LEU A 192 -2.63 5.03 -8.53
CA LEU A 192 -2.34 3.63 -8.28
C LEU A 192 -0.87 3.53 -7.85
N ILE A 193 -0.64 3.33 -6.56
CA ILE A 193 0.71 3.43 -5.98
C ILE A 193 1.03 2.25 -5.07
N ILE A 194 2.31 1.90 -4.95
CA ILE A 194 2.76 0.87 -4.02
C ILE A 194 3.07 1.50 -2.67
N GLY A 195 2.73 0.79 -1.59
CA GLY A 195 3.09 1.20 -0.25
C GLY A 195 3.25 0.02 0.70
N ASN A 196 3.68 0.31 1.92
CA ASN A 196 3.73 -0.68 2.98
C ASN A 196 2.34 -0.89 3.60
N THR A 197 1.94 -2.13 3.87
CA THR A 197 0.71 -2.53 4.59
C THR A 197 0.58 -1.88 5.98
N ASN A 198 1.69 -1.50 6.63
CA ASN A 198 1.64 -0.74 7.88
C ASN A 198 1.04 0.66 7.71
N SER A 199 1.11 1.22 6.50
CA SER A 199 0.58 2.54 6.16
C SER A 199 -0.93 2.63 6.27
N ILE A 200 -1.66 1.51 6.20
CA ILE A 200 -3.13 1.45 6.37
C ILE A 200 -3.59 2.21 7.61
N THR A 201 -2.88 2.00 8.74
CA THR A 201 -3.27 2.56 10.05
C THR A 201 -2.68 3.94 10.33
N TYR A 202 -2.03 4.58 9.34
CA TYR A 202 -1.50 5.92 9.50
C TYR A 202 -2.62 6.96 9.59
N LYS A 203 -2.36 8.02 10.35
CA LYS A 203 -3.34 9.07 10.68
C LYS A 203 -3.89 9.78 9.43
N GLU A 204 -3.09 9.88 8.37
CA GLU A 204 -3.44 10.54 7.11
C GLU A 204 -4.04 9.57 6.08
N VAL A 205 -3.85 8.25 6.26
CA VAL A 205 -4.28 7.21 5.31
C VAL A 205 -5.59 6.56 5.74
N PHE A 206 -5.70 6.16 7.01
CA PHE A 206 -6.89 5.45 7.49
C PHE A 206 -8.18 6.26 7.33
N PRO A 207 -8.22 7.59 7.58
CA PRO A 207 -9.43 8.37 7.33
C PRO A 207 -9.88 8.36 5.86
N LEU A 208 -8.94 8.26 4.91
CA LEU A 208 -9.27 8.14 3.50
C LEU A 208 -9.89 6.77 3.19
N ILE A 209 -9.38 5.70 3.81
CA ILE A 209 -9.97 4.35 3.71
C ILE A 209 -11.38 4.32 4.28
N MET A 210 -11.54 4.81 5.51
CA MET A 210 -12.82 4.89 6.21
C MET A 210 -13.84 5.73 5.41
N GLY A 211 -13.38 6.81 4.79
CA GLY A 211 -14.21 7.68 3.96
C GLY A 211 -14.44 7.19 2.52
N ASN A 212 -14.01 5.97 2.16
CA ASN A 212 -14.08 5.44 0.79
C ASN A 212 -13.42 6.36 -0.27
N ARG A 213 -12.34 7.06 0.09
CA ARG A 213 -11.54 7.93 -0.79
C ARG A 213 -10.21 7.30 -1.22
N LEU A 214 -9.81 6.19 -0.59
CA LEU A 214 -8.61 5.41 -0.87
C LEU A 214 -8.90 3.95 -0.47
N TRP A 215 -8.42 2.99 -1.24
CA TRP A 215 -8.55 1.56 -0.94
C TRP A 215 -7.31 0.79 -1.39
N LEU A 216 -7.26 -0.49 -1.08
CA LEU A 216 -6.19 -1.37 -1.52
C LEU A 216 -6.45 -1.83 -2.95
N GLY A 217 -5.38 -2.07 -3.71
CA GLY A 217 -5.49 -2.54 -5.09
C GLY A 217 -5.98 -3.99 -5.23
N CYS A 218 -6.03 -4.47 -6.46
CA CYS A 218 -6.62 -5.77 -6.81
C CYS A 218 -5.75 -6.95 -6.40
N THR A 219 -4.43 -6.79 -6.49
CA THR A 219 -3.44 -7.86 -6.32
C THR A 219 -2.57 -7.69 -5.07
N ASN A 220 -1.83 -8.75 -4.74
CA ASN A 220 -0.63 -8.73 -3.88
C ASN A 220 -0.81 -8.31 -2.40
N PHE A 221 -2.03 -8.30 -1.87
CA PHE A 221 -2.22 -8.15 -0.43
C PHE A 221 -1.95 -9.45 0.35
N ASN A 222 -1.11 -9.40 1.38
CA ASN A 222 -0.61 -10.54 2.18
C ASN A 222 0.20 -11.61 1.42
N VAL A 223 0.40 -11.46 0.11
CA VAL A 223 1.30 -12.31 -0.68
C VAL A 223 2.70 -11.66 -0.73
N GLY A 224 2.79 -10.34 -0.59
CA GLY A 224 4.04 -9.61 -0.78
C GLY A 224 4.38 -9.47 -2.25
N MET A 225 5.25 -8.51 -2.54
CA MET A 225 5.71 -8.22 -3.90
C MET A 225 7.18 -8.57 -4.02
N PHE A 226 7.60 -8.98 -5.21
CA PHE A 226 8.99 -9.22 -5.53
C PHE A 226 9.55 -7.99 -6.24
N PHE A 227 10.72 -7.57 -5.80
CA PHE A 227 11.40 -6.40 -6.35
C PHE A 227 12.79 -6.79 -6.78
N GLU A 228 13.26 -6.21 -7.88
CA GLU A 228 14.70 -6.21 -8.15
C GLU A 228 15.36 -5.26 -7.14
N VAL A 229 16.50 -5.70 -6.62
CA VAL A 229 17.29 -4.96 -5.63
C VAL A 229 18.75 -4.87 -6.09
N PRO A 230 19.49 -3.83 -5.66
CA PRO A 230 20.88 -3.65 -6.05
C PRO A 230 21.79 -4.82 -5.67
N ASP A 231 22.90 -4.99 -6.39
CA ASP A 231 23.85 -6.08 -6.16
C ASP A 231 24.45 -6.11 -4.76
N ASN A 232 24.48 -4.98 -4.07
CA ASN A 232 24.97 -4.88 -2.69
C ASN A 232 23.98 -5.41 -1.63
N TRP A 233 22.77 -5.83 -2.02
CA TRP A 233 21.82 -6.43 -1.10
C TRP A 233 22.23 -7.86 -0.71
N GLU A 234 22.41 -8.07 0.58
CA GLU A 234 22.80 -9.36 1.16
C GLU A 234 21.64 -10.37 1.21
N ARG A 235 20.40 -9.89 1.37
CA ARG A 235 19.21 -10.73 1.54
C ARG A 235 18.33 -10.65 0.31
N PHE A 236 18.38 -11.70 -0.51
CA PHE A 236 17.55 -11.88 -1.70
C PHE A 236 17.02 -13.32 -1.74
N HIS A 237 16.04 -13.59 -2.60
CA HIS A 237 15.36 -14.89 -2.72
C HIS A 237 15.92 -15.71 -3.89
N HIS A 238 16.12 -15.08 -5.05
CA HIS A 238 16.74 -15.68 -6.23
C HIS A 238 17.37 -14.58 -7.09
N ILE A 239 18.10 -15.00 -8.13
CA ILE A 239 18.61 -14.13 -9.19
C ILE A 239 17.73 -14.41 -10.41
N ASP A 240 17.27 -13.35 -11.05
CA ASP A 240 16.51 -13.46 -12.29
C ASP A 240 17.42 -13.95 -13.43
N GLU A 241 16.99 -14.98 -14.15
CA GLU A 241 17.83 -15.66 -15.15
C GLU A 241 18.06 -14.81 -16.41
N GLU A 242 17.11 -13.92 -16.75
CA GLU A 242 17.19 -13.08 -17.95
C GLU A 242 18.03 -11.82 -17.70
N THR A 243 17.80 -11.14 -16.57
CA THR A 243 18.42 -9.85 -16.25
C THR A 243 19.69 -9.98 -15.41
N GLY A 244 19.89 -11.12 -14.73
CA GLY A 244 20.98 -11.33 -13.78
C GLY A 244 20.83 -10.54 -12.46
N ARG A 245 19.72 -9.82 -12.26
CA ARG A 245 19.49 -8.98 -11.08
C ARG A 245 18.98 -9.78 -9.88
N LYS A 246 19.30 -9.33 -8.67
CA LYS A 246 18.83 -9.95 -7.42
C LYS A 246 17.36 -9.62 -7.18
N ILE A 247 16.58 -10.63 -6.79
CA ILE A 247 15.15 -10.48 -6.48
C ILE A 247 14.89 -10.65 -4.99
N ALA A 248 14.26 -9.68 -4.34
CA ALA A 248 13.84 -9.74 -2.94
C ALA A 248 12.32 -9.63 -2.78
N ARG A 249 11.73 -10.50 -1.95
CA ARG A 249 10.32 -10.40 -1.56
C ARG A 249 10.15 -9.45 -0.38
N VAL A 250 9.30 -8.45 -0.54
CA VAL A 250 8.83 -7.59 0.55
C VAL A 250 7.40 -8.00 0.88
N SER A 251 7.25 -8.82 1.92
CA SER A 251 5.95 -9.38 2.37
C SER A 251 4.91 -8.34 2.76
N THR A 252 5.36 -7.11 3.06
CA THR A 252 4.52 -6.02 3.54
C THR A 252 4.20 -5.00 2.47
N SER A 253 4.57 -5.21 1.20
CA SER A 253 4.18 -4.29 0.10
C SER A 253 2.80 -4.65 -0.46
N CYS A 254 2.01 -3.63 -0.79
CA CYS A 254 0.73 -3.77 -1.47
C CYS A 254 0.38 -2.50 -2.27
N TRP A 255 -0.58 -2.63 -3.17
CA TRP A 255 -1.14 -1.51 -3.93
C TRP A 255 -2.14 -0.69 -3.10
N TYR A 256 -2.11 0.63 -3.30
CA TYR A 256 -3.06 1.61 -2.79
C TYR A 256 -3.58 2.43 -3.97
N THR A 257 -4.89 2.65 -4.01
CA THR A 257 -5.52 3.28 -5.16
C THR A 257 -6.78 4.05 -4.74
N ASN A 258 -7.24 4.92 -5.63
CA ASN A 258 -8.60 5.47 -5.61
C ASN A 258 -9.28 5.35 -7.01
N LEU A 259 -8.74 4.46 -7.85
CA LEU A 259 -9.35 3.94 -9.07
C LEU A 259 -10.24 2.76 -8.72
N ASP A 260 -11.43 2.70 -9.30
CA ASP A 260 -12.41 1.69 -8.95
C ASP A 260 -12.13 0.37 -9.66
N HIS A 261 -12.53 -0.75 -9.06
CA HIS A 261 -12.22 -2.07 -9.61
C HIS A 261 -13.23 -3.13 -9.16
N GLY A 262 -13.45 -4.15 -9.99
CA GLY A 262 -14.54 -5.13 -9.77
C GLY A 262 -14.45 -5.87 -8.45
N ARG A 263 -13.23 -6.23 -8.00
CA ARG A 263 -13.00 -6.91 -6.72
C ARG A 263 -13.56 -6.13 -5.52
N ARG A 264 -13.58 -4.79 -5.59
CA ARG A 264 -14.12 -3.92 -4.54
C ARG A 264 -15.61 -4.14 -4.33
N HIS A 265 -16.34 -4.57 -5.35
CA HIS A 265 -17.78 -4.77 -5.32
C HIS A 265 -18.18 -6.23 -5.16
N ALA A 266 -17.22 -7.14 -4.94
CA ALA A 266 -17.50 -8.55 -4.73
C ALA A 266 -18.07 -8.78 -3.31
N PRO A 267 -19.35 -9.17 -3.15
CA PRO A 267 -19.92 -9.42 -1.83
C PRO A 267 -19.36 -10.71 -1.23
N LEU A 268 -19.13 -10.71 0.08
CA LEU A 268 -18.83 -11.91 0.84
C LEU A 268 -20.11 -12.72 1.09
N SER A 269 -20.04 -14.03 0.83
CA SER A 269 -21.05 -14.98 1.30
C SER A 269 -20.81 -15.29 2.77
N LEU A 270 -21.77 -14.92 3.63
CA LEU A 270 -21.64 -14.98 5.08
C LEU A 270 -22.61 -15.99 5.68
N MET A 271 -22.16 -16.68 6.72
CA MET A 271 -22.97 -17.57 7.54
C MET A 271 -23.64 -16.80 8.69
N THR A 272 -24.70 -17.35 9.28
CA THR A 272 -25.28 -16.81 10.52
C THR A 272 -24.30 -16.97 11.69
N MET A 273 -24.52 -16.24 12.79
CA MET A 273 -23.77 -16.45 14.04
C MET A 273 -23.83 -17.93 14.49
N ALA A 274 -25.01 -18.55 14.43
CA ALA A 274 -25.21 -19.93 14.83
C ALA A 274 -24.39 -20.91 13.97
N ASP A 275 -24.39 -20.70 12.65
CA ASP A 275 -23.63 -21.53 11.73
C ASP A 275 -22.12 -21.32 11.90
N ASN A 276 -21.67 -20.09 12.11
CA ASN A 276 -20.27 -19.81 12.40
C ASN A 276 -19.78 -20.53 13.67
N LEU A 277 -20.57 -20.49 14.75
CA LEU A 277 -20.27 -21.22 16.00
C LEU A 277 -20.24 -22.74 15.80
N ARG A 278 -21.05 -23.26 14.86
CA ARG A 278 -21.14 -24.69 14.55
C ARG A 278 -20.00 -25.19 13.66
N PHE A 279 -19.62 -24.41 12.64
CA PHE A 279 -18.75 -24.86 11.55
C PHE A 279 -17.35 -24.24 11.55
N SER A 280 -17.12 -23.10 12.19
CA SER A 280 -15.79 -22.52 12.26
C SER A 280 -14.86 -23.32 13.18
N LYS A 281 -13.64 -23.56 12.69
CA LYS A 281 -12.56 -24.15 13.50
C LYS A 281 -12.11 -23.25 14.65
N ASN A 282 -12.15 -21.92 14.49
CA ASN A 282 -11.66 -21.00 15.54
C ASN A 282 -12.73 -20.71 16.62
N LEU A 283 -14.01 -20.95 16.30
CA LEU A 283 -15.12 -20.77 17.24
C LEU A 283 -15.61 -22.08 17.86
N LYS A 284 -15.03 -23.22 17.47
CA LYS A 284 -15.43 -24.55 17.94
C LYS A 284 -15.40 -24.61 19.46
N GLY A 285 -16.55 -24.98 20.05
CA GLY A 285 -16.71 -25.13 21.50
C GLY A 285 -17.04 -23.84 22.23
N LYS A 286 -17.13 -22.70 21.55
CA LYS A 286 -17.63 -21.45 22.14
C LYS A 286 -19.15 -21.43 22.15
N ALA A 287 -19.73 -20.91 23.23
CA ALA A 287 -21.16 -20.66 23.33
C ALA A 287 -21.60 -19.38 22.58
N ALA A 288 -20.69 -18.41 22.44
CA ALA A 288 -20.90 -17.15 21.76
C ALA A 288 -19.56 -16.58 21.25
N TYR A 289 -19.64 -15.54 20.43
CA TYR A 289 -18.46 -14.74 20.07
C TYR A 289 -17.92 -14.01 21.29
N ASP A 290 -16.60 -13.85 21.38
CA ASP A 290 -16.02 -13.01 22.43
C ASP A 290 -16.45 -11.55 22.20
N ARG A 291 -16.63 -10.81 23.30
CA ARG A 291 -16.89 -9.37 23.26
C ARG A 291 -15.69 -8.62 23.80
N TYR A 292 -15.47 -7.44 23.26
CA TYR A 292 -14.52 -6.52 23.87
C TYR A 292 -15.10 -5.92 25.14
N ASP A 293 -14.25 -5.72 26.13
CA ASP A 293 -14.62 -5.07 27.38
C ASP A 293 -14.54 -3.53 27.26
N ASN A 294 -13.75 -3.01 26.33
CA ASN A 294 -13.57 -1.57 26.09
C ASN A 294 -14.19 -1.02 24.79
N TYR A 295 -14.91 -1.86 24.06
CA TYR A 295 -15.71 -1.46 22.89
C TYR A 295 -17.03 -2.24 22.90
N ASP A 296 -18.13 -1.62 22.46
CA ASP A 296 -19.37 -2.36 22.23
C ASP A 296 -19.33 -3.11 20.89
N ALA A 297 -18.47 -4.12 20.83
CA ALA A 297 -18.24 -4.91 19.64
C ALA A 297 -17.91 -6.38 19.97
N ILE A 298 -18.23 -7.26 19.02
CA ILE A 298 -17.75 -8.64 19.03
C ILE A 298 -16.39 -8.74 18.35
N GLU A 299 -15.57 -9.69 18.79
CA GLU A 299 -14.33 -10.08 18.12
C GLU A 299 -14.63 -11.05 16.98
N VAL A 300 -14.19 -10.70 15.77
CA VAL A 300 -14.28 -11.54 14.59
C VAL A 300 -12.87 -11.79 14.07
N GLY A 301 -12.34 -12.99 14.34
CA GLY A 301 -10.93 -13.31 14.10
C GLY A 301 -10.55 -13.42 12.62
N THR A 302 -11.52 -13.62 11.73
CA THR A 302 -11.32 -13.71 10.27
C THR A 302 -12.58 -13.30 9.51
N TYR A 303 -12.42 -12.84 8.27
CA TYR A 303 -13.54 -12.44 7.40
C TYR A 303 -14.57 -13.56 7.19
N LYS A 304 -14.14 -14.83 7.29
CA LYS A 304 -15.02 -16.01 7.15
C LYS A 304 -16.00 -16.18 8.30
N GLU A 305 -15.74 -15.53 9.43
CA GLU A 305 -16.55 -15.62 10.65
C GLU A 305 -17.41 -14.39 10.85
N ILE A 306 -17.44 -13.45 9.89
CA ILE A 306 -18.35 -12.33 9.94
C ILE A 306 -19.78 -12.88 9.85
N PRO A 307 -20.61 -12.73 10.89
CA PRO A 307 -21.98 -13.20 10.85
C PRO A 307 -22.86 -12.33 9.96
N SER A 308 -23.77 -12.93 9.20
CA SER A 308 -24.73 -12.22 8.33
C SER A 308 -25.89 -11.56 9.08
N ASP A 309 -26.14 -11.97 10.32
CA ASP A 309 -27.32 -11.66 11.14
C ASP A 309 -26.98 -10.81 12.39
N TYR A 310 -25.76 -10.27 12.48
CA TYR A 310 -25.34 -9.39 13.58
C TYR A 310 -25.28 -7.92 13.14
N GLU A 311 -26.16 -7.11 13.70
CA GLU A 311 -26.29 -5.68 13.35
C GLU A 311 -25.32 -4.74 14.09
N GLY A 312 -24.61 -5.25 15.10
CA GLY A 312 -23.71 -4.47 15.95
C GLY A 312 -22.33 -4.23 15.31
N MET A 313 -21.46 -3.55 16.06
CA MET A 313 -20.07 -3.33 15.65
C MET A 313 -19.25 -4.62 15.80
N MET A 314 -18.39 -4.88 14.82
CA MET A 314 -17.53 -6.06 14.76
C MET A 314 -16.08 -5.61 14.61
N GLY A 315 -15.19 -6.11 15.45
CA GLY A 315 -13.75 -5.93 15.28
C GLY A 315 -13.19 -7.05 14.40
N VAL A 316 -12.73 -6.69 13.21
CA VAL A 316 -12.11 -7.61 12.24
C VAL A 316 -10.60 -7.33 12.10
N PRO A 317 -9.78 -8.31 11.70
CA PRO A 317 -8.36 -8.05 11.44
C PRO A 317 -8.19 -7.03 10.30
N VAL A 318 -7.08 -6.28 10.30
CA VAL A 318 -6.74 -5.35 9.20
C VAL A 318 -6.73 -6.03 7.83
N THR A 319 -6.45 -7.33 7.80
CA THR A 319 -6.47 -8.14 6.58
C THR A 319 -7.84 -8.24 5.92
N PHE A 320 -8.92 -7.88 6.63
CA PHE A 320 -10.26 -7.75 6.07
C PHE A 320 -10.33 -6.75 4.92
N LEU A 321 -9.47 -5.72 4.87
CA LEU A 321 -9.51 -4.72 3.79
C LEU A 321 -9.28 -5.33 2.39
N ASP A 322 -8.62 -6.48 2.30
CA ASP A 322 -8.50 -7.28 1.07
C ASP A 322 -9.85 -7.77 0.51
N LYS A 323 -10.84 -7.87 1.38
CA LYS A 323 -12.19 -8.39 1.11
C LYS A 323 -13.26 -7.32 1.38
N TYR A 324 -12.84 -6.07 1.62
CA TYR A 324 -13.75 -5.00 1.96
C TYR A 324 -14.56 -4.60 0.73
N ASN A 325 -15.88 -4.75 0.86
CA ASN A 325 -16.85 -4.27 -0.09
C ASN A 325 -17.66 -3.12 0.54
N PRO A 326 -17.61 -1.89 0.00
CA PRO A 326 -18.29 -0.74 0.56
C PRO A 326 -19.81 -0.84 0.42
N ASP A 327 -20.32 -1.70 -0.46
CA ASP A 327 -21.76 -1.95 -0.63
C ASP A 327 -22.30 -2.93 0.40
N GLN A 328 -21.42 -3.68 1.07
CA GLN A 328 -21.76 -4.65 2.10
C GLN A 328 -21.46 -4.16 3.52
N PHE A 329 -20.41 -3.36 3.72
CA PHE A 329 -19.95 -2.96 5.05
C PHE A 329 -19.67 -1.47 5.17
N ASP A 330 -19.95 -0.92 6.34
CA ASP A 330 -19.45 0.39 6.77
C ASP A 330 -18.18 0.18 7.62
N ILE A 331 -17.11 0.94 7.35
CA ILE A 331 -15.96 1.06 8.26
C ILE A 331 -16.26 2.19 9.25
N LEU A 332 -16.27 1.87 10.53
CA LEU A 332 -16.58 2.82 11.61
C LEU A 332 -15.31 3.41 12.23
N GLY A 333 -14.20 2.68 12.20
CA GLY A 333 -12.96 3.08 12.83
C GLY A 333 -11.97 1.93 12.96
N TYR A 334 -11.00 2.09 13.85
CA TYR A 334 -10.01 1.06 14.20
C TYR A 334 -9.67 1.15 15.68
N GLU A 335 -8.76 0.31 16.17
CA GLU A 335 -8.47 0.17 17.60
C GLU A 335 -7.93 1.42 18.30
N LYS A 336 -7.58 2.48 17.54
CA LYS A 336 -7.20 3.79 18.08
C LYS A 336 -8.22 4.90 17.81
N SER A 337 -9.40 4.56 17.29
CA SER A 337 -10.55 5.45 17.24
C SER A 337 -11.13 5.64 18.65
N TYR A 338 -10.47 6.45 19.48
CA TYR A 338 -10.81 6.61 20.91
C TYR A 338 -12.25 7.11 21.17
N HIS A 339 -12.89 7.71 20.17
CA HIS A 339 -14.31 8.11 20.25
C HIS A 339 -15.28 6.91 20.23
N LEU A 340 -14.81 5.72 19.84
CA LEU A 340 -15.58 4.46 19.87
C LEU A 340 -15.37 3.67 21.17
N GLN A 341 -14.39 4.06 22.01
CA GLN A 341 -14.13 3.35 23.26
C GLN A 341 -15.25 3.59 24.27
N THR A 342 -15.76 2.51 24.85
CA THR A 342 -16.79 2.55 25.89
C THR A 342 -16.21 2.52 27.30
N LYS A 343 -14.97 2.07 27.45
CA LYS A 343 -14.26 1.96 28.73
C LYS A 343 -12.78 2.28 28.55
N LYS A 344 -12.18 2.87 29.58
CA LYS A 344 -10.73 3.04 29.71
C LYS A 344 -10.28 2.43 31.01
N TYR A 345 -9.08 1.88 31.00
CA TYR A 345 -8.44 1.31 32.18
C TYR A 345 -7.41 2.30 32.71
N ASP A 346 -7.35 2.42 34.04
CA ASP A 346 -6.22 3.05 34.74
C ASP A 346 -4.95 2.18 34.58
N MET A 347 -3.88 2.50 35.30
CA MET A 347 -2.61 1.76 35.21
C MET A 347 -2.80 0.24 35.36
N GLN A 348 -2.35 -0.50 34.34
CA GLN A 348 -2.44 -1.95 34.27
C GLN A 348 -1.10 -2.60 34.58
N VAL A 349 -1.11 -3.82 35.12
CA VAL A 349 0.09 -4.65 35.20
C VAL A 349 0.14 -5.53 33.95
N GLN A 350 1.04 -5.23 33.02
CA GLN A 350 1.36 -6.11 31.91
C GLN A 350 2.27 -7.25 32.40
N VAL A 351 1.92 -8.48 32.03
CA VAL A 351 2.74 -9.68 32.23
C VAL A 351 3.09 -10.23 30.86
N ASP A 352 4.38 -10.19 30.49
CA ASP A 352 4.84 -10.72 29.20
C ASP A 352 4.94 -12.26 29.22
N ARG A 353 5.27 -12.84 28.06
CA ARG A 353 5.40 -14.31 27.89
C ARG A 353 6.46 -14.95 28.78
N THR A 354 7.40 -14.17 29.33
CA THR A 354 8.44 -14.64 30.26
C THR A 354 8.02 -14.51 31.73
N GLY A 355 6.83 -13.94 31.98
CA GLY A 355 6.33 -13.64 33.32
C GLY A 355 6.79 -12.28 33.87
N LYS A 356 7.53 -11.49 33.09
CA LYS A 356 8.00 -10.17 33.54
C LYS A 356 6.82 -9.22 33.66
N ARG A 357 6.74 -8.56 34.83
CA ARG A 357 5.69 -7.60 35.17
C ARG A 357 6.12 -6.16 34.93
N SER A 358 5.25 -5.35 34.35
CA SER A 358 5.49 -3.91 34.11
C SER A 358 4.18 -3.12 34.26
N ASN A 359 4.24 -1.97 34.93
CA ASN A 359 3.10 -1.05 35.00
C ASN A 359 3.02 -0.24 33.71
N VAL A 360 1.87 -0.29 33.01
CA VAL A 360 1.67 0.33 31.70
C VAL A 360 0.26 0.89 31.55
N SER A 361 0.03 1.67 30.49
CA SER A 361 -1.30 2.08 30.01
C SER A 361 -1.70 1.40 28.69
N LYS A 362 -0.88 0.45 28.21
CA LYS A 362 -0.92 -0.11 26.86
C LYS A 362 -2.19 -0.89 26.54
N LEU A 363 -2.94 -1.39 27.53
CA LEU A 363 -4.20 -2.11 27.26
C LEU A 363 -5.21 -1.21 26.50
N ASN A 364 -5.17 0.10 26.75
CA ASN A 364 -6.02 1.10 26.10
C ASN A 364 -5.64 1.38 24.62
N ASP A 365 -4.48 0.91 24.16
CA ASP A 365 -4.02 1.11 22.77
C ASP A 365 -4.66 0.11 21.78
N GLY A 366 -5.57 -0.74 22.25
CA GLY A 366 -6.17 -1.82 21.47
C GLY A 366 -7.48 -2.33 22.07
N ALA A 367 -8.10 -3.30 21.40
CA ALA A 367 -9.33 -3.93 21.87
C ALA A 367 -9.01 -5.00 22.94
N ALA A 368 -9.63 -4.88 24.11
CA ALA A 368 -9.39 -5.71 25.28
C ALA A 368 -10.47 -6.78 25.41
N ILE A 369 -10.08 -8.03 25.64
CA ILE A 369 -10.99 -9.15 25.93
C ILE A 369 -10.67 -9.63 27.35
N LYS A 370 -11.69 -9.69 28.22
CA LYS A 370 -11.57 -10.30 29.54
C LYS A 370 -11.44 -11.82 29.41
N VAL A 371 -10.56 -12.42 30.19
CA VAL A 371 -10.33 -13.87 30.21
C VAL A 371 -10.43 -14.41 31.63
N ASP A 372 -10.85 -15.67 31.78
CA ASP A 372 -11.11 -16.30 33.09
C ASP A 372 -9.86 -16.46 33.96
N GLY A 373 -8.67 -16.41 33.36
CA GLY A 373 -7.41 -16.54 34.06
C GLY A 373 -6.21 -16.15 33.21
N PRO A 374 -5.00 -16.14 33.81
CA PRO A 374 -3.78 -15.72 33.12
C PRO A 374 -3.42 -16.72 32.01
N PRO A 375 -3.37 -16.30 30.73
CA PRO A 375 -2.94 -17.18 29.66
C PRO A 375 -1.44 -17.46 29.76
N SER A 376 -1.04 -18.68 29.40
CA SER A 376 0.36 -19.14 29.46
C SER A 376 1.15 -18.88 28.18
N ASP A 377 0.48 -18.63 27.07
CA ASP A 377 1.07 -18.59 25.73
C ASP A 377 1.31 -17.18 25.18
N ARG A 378 0.85 -16.14 25.88
CA ARG A 378 0.84 -14.75 25.40
C ARG A 378 0.93 -13.74 26.54
N THR A 379 1.24 -12.51 26.16
CA THR A 379 1.16 -11.35 27.07
C THR A 379 -0.29 -11.11 27.50
N TYR A 380 -0.50 -10.83 28.78
CA TYR A 380 -1.79 -10.42 29.34
C TYR A 380 -1.63 -9.23 30.28
N TYR A 381 -2.76 -8.69 30.71
CA TYR A 381 -2.84 -7.50 31.55
C TYR A 381 -3.72 -7.80 32.75
N ILE A 382 -3.32 -7.28 33.92
CA ILE A 382 -4.10 -7.35 35.15
C ILE A 382 -4.64 -5.96 35.46
N VAL A 383 -5.95 -5.86 35.65
CA VAL A 383 -6.66 -4.65 36.09
C VAL A 383 -7.62 -5.06 37.20
N ASP A 384 -7.48 -4.49 38.39
CA ASP A 384 -8.33 -4.78 39.56
C ASP A 384 -8.46 -6.28 39.90
N GLY A 385 -7.37 -7.03 39.71
CA GLY A 385 -7.34 -8.49 39.94
C GLY A 385 -7.91 -9.34 38.80
N GLU A 386 -8.47 -8.71 37.77
CA GLU A 386 -9.03 -9.35 36.58
C GLU A 386 -8.02 -9.44 35.45
N HIS A 387 -8.18 -10.42 34.56
CA HIS A 387 -7.23 -10.73 33.50
C HIS A 387 -7.77 -10.35 32.13
N TYR A 388 -6.94 -9.69 31.32
CA TYR A 388 -7.29 -9.22 29.99
C TYR A 388 -6.21 -9.56 28.98
N ILE A 389 -6.63 -9.84 27.75
CA ILE A 389 -5.75 -9.89 26.59
C ILE A 389 -6.08 -8.73 25.66
N GLN A 390 -5.04 -8.20 25.01
CA GLN A 390 -5.20 -7.20 23.97
C GLN A 390 -5.12 -7.87 22.60
N GLN A 391 -6.12 -7.64 21.77
CA GLN A 391 -6.10 -8.11 20.39
C GLN A 391 -5.16 -7.26 19.54
N TYR A 392 -4.46 -7.92 18.62
CA TYR A 392 -3.72 -7.21 17.58
C TYR A 392 -4.67 -6.36 16.73
N LYS A 393 -4.14 -5.32 16.05
CA LYS A 393 -4.88 -4.31 15.26
C LYS A 393 -6.25 -4.77 14.72
N ARG A 394 -7.30 -4.01 15.03
CA ARG A 394 -8.68 -4.29 14.66
C ARG A 394 -9.29 -3.11 13.92
N ILE A 395 -9.96 -3.40 12.81
CA ILE A 395 -10.84 -2.44 12.14
C ILE A 395 -12.25 -2.72 12.64
N PHE A 396 -12.96 -1.67 13.02
CA PHE A 396 -14.35 -1.77 13.43
C PHE A 396 -15.26 -1.56 12.23
N ILE A 397 -16.09 -2.56 11.94
CA ILE A 397 -17.03 -2.56 10.83
C ILE A 397 -18.46 -2.85 11.31
N ARG A 398 -19.43 -2.59 10.44
CA ARG A 398 -20.81 -3.04 10.56
C ARG A 398 -21.35 -3.38 9.16
N HIS A 399 -22.38 -4.22 9.08
CA HIS A 399 -23.16 -4.33 7.83
C HIS A 399 -23.71 -2.98 7.40
N ARG A 400 -23.60 -2.69 6.10
CA ARG A 400 -24.23 -1.53 5.50
C ARG A 400 -25.71 -1.80 5.38
N ARG A 401 -26.53 -0.97 6.01
CA ARG A 401 -27.99 -1.06 5.90
C ARG A 401 -28.39 -0.70 4.48
N ARG A 402 -28.91 -1.66 3.72
CA ARG A 402 -29.57 -1.35 2.44
C ARG A 402 -30.77 -0.46 2.76
N ALA A 403 -30.85 0.71 2.12
CA ALA A 403 -32.09 1.48 2.14
C ALA A 403 -33.20 0.57 1.62
N GLN A 404 -34.23 0.31 2.44
CA GLN A 404 -35.42 -0.36 1.93
C GLN A 404 -35.97 0.51 0.81
N PRO A 405 -36.26 -0.04 -0.38
CA PRO A 405 -36.99 0.73 -1.38
C PRO A 405 -38.28 1.20 -0.72
N ALA A 406 -38.55 2.50 -0.79
CA ALA A 406 -39.75 3.10 -0.23
C ALA A 406 -40.94 2.26 -0.69
N LYS A 407 -41.67 1.66 0.26
CA LYS A 407 -42.89 0.90 -0.03
C LYS A 407 -43.76 1.81 -0.90
N GLY A 408 -43.87 1.45 -2.18
CA GLY A 408 -44.69 2.17 -3.13
C GLY A 408 -46.06 2.37 -2.50
N ARG A 409 -46.48 3.63 -2.35
CA ARG A 409 -47.88 3.96 -2.11
C ARG A 409 -48.65 3.26 -3.22
N LYS A 410 -49.41 2.22 -2.86
CA LYS A 410 -50.45 1.69 -3.74
C LYS A 410 -51.38 2.87 -4.04
N ALA A 411 -51.46 3.22 -5.32
CA ALA A 411 -52.48 4.12 -5.85
C ALA A 411 -53.86 3.49 -5.64
#